data_AF-A0A9D5MQY6-F1
#
_entry.id   AF-A0A9D5MQY6-F1
#
_cell.length_a   1.000
_cell.length_b   1.000
_cell.length_c   1.000
_cell.angle_alpha   90.00
_cell.angle_beta   90.00
_cell.angle_gamma   90.00
#
_symmetry.space_group_name_H-M   'P 1'
#
loop_
_entity.id
_entity.type
_entity.pdbx_description
1 polymer ?
#
loop_
_entity_poly.entity_id
_entity_poly.type
_entity_poly.pdbx_seq_one_letter_code
_entity_poly.pdbx_strand_id
1 'polypeptide(L)'
;MFDKVDSNSKVYLNKHFVGKPHSEYIFKVDYTVIFTNEEKNIKKQIVDKDGNILDFPGFEYDDKLNEELGRRTIEPIVKYEAIFEKIDDNKFLMIWTIRPDGRYWMDSFGFGAEDYESLSLYTYIDSNGNFTMPFKLYSIGYQFYGDCRLSGDKI
;
A
#
# COMPACT_ATOMS: atom_id res chain seq x y z
N MET A 1 -9.14 -12.43 12.75
CA MET A 1 -8.22 -13.56 12.98
C MET A 1 -7.03 -13.27 12.09
N PHE A 2 -5.98 -12.64 12.65
CA PHE A 2 -4.78 -12.35 11.88
C PHE A 2 -3.93 -13.61 11.93
N ASP A 3 -3.86 -14.30 10.80
CA ASP A 3 -3.12 -15.55 10.71
C ASP A 3 -1.63 -15.29 10.94
N LYS A 4 -1.04 -16.24 11.66
CA LYS A 4 0.40 -16.35 11.89
C LYS A 4 1.13 -16.17 10.56
N VAL A 5 2.04 -15.20 10.50
CA VAL A 5 3.10 -15.16 9.51
C VAL A 5 3.74 -16.55 9.50
N ASP A 6 3.66 -17.21 8.35
CA ASP A 6 4.22 -18.53 8.12
C ASP A 6 5.75 -18.43 8.28
N SER A 7 6.24 -18.66 9.51
CA SER A 7 7.64 -18.40 9.89
C SER A 7 8.64 -19.34 9.23
N ASN A 8 8.19 -20.19 8.31
CA ASN A 8 9.00 -21.10 7.51
C ASN A 8 9.07 -20.71 6.04
N SER A 9 8.40 -19.64 5.61
CA SER A 9 8.47 -19.25 4.21
C SER A 9 9.81 -18.57 3.90
N LYS A 10 10.51 -19.13 2.92
CA LYS A 10 11.80 -18.62 2.43
C LYS A 10 11.66 -17.45 1.45
N VAL A 11 10.42 -17.07 1.11
CA VAL A 11 10.11 -15.92 0.26
C VAL A 11 9.17 -15.00 1.04
N TYR A 12 9.64 -13.80 1.37
CA TYR A 12 8.91 -12.86 2.23
C TYR A 12 9.30 -11.40 1.99
N LEU A 13 8.45 -10.50 2.48
CA LEU A 13 8.74 -9.08 2.66
C LEU A 13 8.96 -8.82 4.16
N ASN A 14 9.92 -7.97 4.52
CA ASN A 14 10.23 -7.65 5.92
C ASN A 14 9.12 -6.86 6.64
N LYS A 15 8.18 -6.26 5.89
CA LYS A 15 7.05 -5.50 6.40
C LYS A 15 5.81 -5.83 5.57
N HIS A 16 4.69 -6.06 6.27
CA HIS A 16 3.37 -6.18 5.66
C HIS A 16 2.71 -4.82 5.43
N PHE A 17 3.22 -3.78 6.09
CA PHE A 17 2.59 -2.47 6.12
C PHE A 17 3.64 -1.39 6.32
N VAL A 18 3.54 -0.29 5.57
CA VAL A 18 4.27 0.96 5.82
C VAL A 18 3.34 2.14 5.61
N GLY A 19 3.53 3.21 6.39
CA GLY A 19 2.57 4.30 6.44
C GLY A 19 2.10 4.62 7.84
N LYS A 20 1.31 5.70 7.97
CA LYS A 20 0.69 6.06 9.25
C LYS A 20 -0.81 5.77 9.22
N PRO A 21 -1.31 4.83 10.04
CA PRO A 21 -2.68 4.86 10.51
C PRO A 21 -2.70 5.82 11.70
N HIS A 22 -2.92 7.11 11.42
CA HIS A 22 -3.34 8.15 12.35
C HIS A 22 -2.89 7.99 13.83
N SER A 23 -1.61 8.29 14.15
CA SER A 23 -1.20 8.58 15.53
C SER A 23 -0.14 9.69 15.62
N GLU A 24 -0.35 10.57 16.60
CA GLU A 24 0.28 11.88 16.84
C GLU A 24 1.76 11.85 17.28
N TYR A 25 2.54 10.82 16.92
CA TYR A 25 3.95 10.76 17.33
C TYR A 25 4.91 11.08 16.18
N ILE A 26 5.75 12.09 16.45
CA ILE A 26 6.85 12.63 15.64
C ILE A 26 8.05 11.66 15.72
N PHE A 27 7.87 10.43 15.27
CA PHE A 27 9.01 9.55 14.99
C PHE A 27 9.22 9.50 13.48
N LYS A 28 10.48 9.58 13.06
CA LYS A 28 10.89 9.34 11.67
C LYS A 28 10.48 7.92 11.31
N VAL A 29 9.41 7.79 10.54
CA VAL A 29 8.91 6.49 10.07
C VAL A 29 9.91 5.95 9.06
N ASP A 30 10.45 4.75 9.33
CA ASP A 30 11.25 4.04 8.34
C ASP A 30 10.31 3.26 7.41
N TYR A 31 10.23 3.70 6.16
CA TYR A 31 9.40 3.09 5.12
C TYR A 31 10.09 1.91 4.42
N THR A 32 11.32 1.55 4.81
CA THR A 32 12.10 0.54 4.07
C THR A 32 11.38 -0.81 4.00
N VAL A 33 11.06 -1.25 2.78
CA VAL A 33 10.52 -2.59 2.49
C VAL A 33 11.54 -3.35 1.67
N ILE A 34 11.88 -4.56 2.14
CA ILE A 34 12.86 -5.46 1.55
C ILE A 34 12.17 -6.78 1.24
N PHE A 35 12.22 -7.16 -0.02
CA PHE A 35 11.90 -8.49 -0.51
C PHE A 35 13.11 -9.41 -0.34
N THR A 36 12.87 -10.62 0.16
CA THR A 36 13.88 -11.66 0.31
C THR A 36 13.34 -12.97 -0.28
N ASN A 37 14.16 -13.62 -1.11
CA ASN A 37 14.00 -15.02 -1.50
C ASN A 37 15.30 -15.75 -1.13
N GLU A 38 15.25 -16.53 -0.05
CA GLU A 38 16.42 -17.23 0.49
C GLU A 38 16.88 -18.37 -0.41
N GLU A 39 15.97 -19.03 -1.13
CA GLU A 39 16.32 -20.16 -2.02
C GLU A 39 17.14 -19.71 -3.23
N LYS A 40 16.80 -18.55 -3.76
CA LYS A 40 17.51 -17.93 -4.89
C LYS A 40 18.62 -16.97 -4.44
N ASN A 41 18.81 -16.78 -3.12
CA ASN A 41 19.69 -15.78 -2.54
C ASN A 41 19.45 -14.36 -3.12
N ILE A 42 18.18 -14.00 -3.31
CA ILE A 42 17.75 -12.69 -3.81
C ILE A 42 17.35 -11.82 -2.62
N LYS A 43 17.86 -10.59 -2.61
CA LYS A 43 17.41 -9.54 -1.68
C LYS A 43 17.25 -8.26 -2.47
N LYS A 44 16.05 -7.69 -2.46
CA LYS A 44 15.72 -6.51 -3.24
C LYS A 44 14.93 -5.51 -2.41
N GLN A 45 15.31 -4.25 -2.49
CA GLN A 45 14.58 -3.18 -1.83
C GLN A 45 13.43 -2.74 -2.73
N ILE A 46 12.21 -2.75 -2.19
CA ILE A 46 10.98 -2.38 -2.89
C ILE A 46 10.62 -0.92 -2.58
N VAL A 47 10.76 -0.54 -1.31
CA VAL A 47 10.53 0.84 -0.85
C VAL A 47 11.74 1.29 -0.05
N ASP A 48 12.18 2.53 -0.27
CA ASP A 48 13.27 3.11 0.49
C ASP A 48 12.86 3.73 1.84
N LYS A 49 13.84 4.18 2.62
CA LYS A 49 13.62 4.76 3.94
C LYS A 49 12.75 6.02 3.92
N ASP A 50 12.70 6.71 2.78
CA ASP A 50 11.95 7.96 2.59
C ASP A 50 10.59 7.71 1.92
N GLY A 51 10.28 6.44 1.60
CA GLY A 51 9.02 6.00 1.02
C GLY A 51 9.03 5.88 -0.51
N ASN A 52 10.15 6.12 -1.18
CA ASN A 52 10.19 6.00 -2.65
C ASN A 52 10.04 4.53 -3.06
N ILE A 53 9.14 4.28 -4.01
CA ILE A 53 8.94 2.98 -4.64
C ILE A 53 10.06 2.82 -5.69
N LEU A 54 10.97 1.87 -5.47
CA LEU A 54 12.09 1.61 -6.36
C LEU A 54 11.66 0.77 -7.55
N ASP A 55 12.32 0.91 -8.71
CA ASP A 55 11.94 0.23 -9.97
C ASP A 55 10.45 0.41 -10.34
N PHE A 56 9.92 1.61 -10.10
CA PHE A 56 8.50 1.92 -10.26
C PHE A 56 7.98 1.57 -11.67
N PRO A 57 6.95 0.70 -11.79
CA PRO A 57 6.50 0.15 -13.08
C PRO A 57 5.57 1.07 -13.87
N GLY A 58 5.30 2.29 -13.37
CA GLY A 58 4.31 3.19 -13.97
C GLY A 58 2.88 2.88 -13.53
N PHE A 59 1.94 3.53 -14.20
CA PHE A 59 0.49 3.36 -14.02
C PHE A 59 -0.13 2.83 -15.30
N GLU A 60 -1.18 2.01 -15.15
CA GLU A 60 -2.15 1.80 -16.20
C GLU A 60 -3.35 2.71 -15.92
N TYR A 61 -3.56 3.68 -16.81
CA TYR A 61 -4.64 4.64 -16.70
C TYR A 61 -5.91 4.06 -17.33
N ASP A 62 -6.93 3.81 -16.51
CA ASP A 62 -8.30 3.62 -16.97
C ASP A 62 -9.10 4.93 -16.89
N ASP A 63 -10.31 4.93 -17.46
CA ASP A 63 -11.16 6.13 -17.51
C ASP A 63 -11.46 6.68 -16.11
N LYS A 64 -11.71 5.81 -15.12
CA LYS A 64 -12.02 6.22 -13.74
C LYS A 64 -10.82 6.83 -13.05
N LEU A 65 -9.65 6.22 -13.20
CA LEU A 65 -8.41 6.74 -12.63
C LEU A 65 -8.03 8.08 -13.27
N ASN A 66 -8.28 8.26 -14.57
CA ASN A 66 -8.12 9.54 -15.25
C ASN A 66 -9.07 10.61 -14.72
N GLU A 67 -10.33 10.28 -14.46
CA GLU A 67 -11.31 11.19 -13.85
C GLU A 67 -10.86 11.64 -12.46
N GLU A 68 -10.41 10.70 -11.62
CA GLU A 68 -9.99 10.97 -10.24
C GLU A 68 -8.70 11.79 -10.13
N LEU A 69 -7.73 11.55 -11.02
CA LEU A 69 -6.43 12.23 -10.99
C LEU A 69 -6.43 13.53 -11.79
N GLY A 70 -7.29 13.63 -12.80
CA GLY A 70 -7.27 14.72 -13.78
C GLY A 70 -5.86 14.89 -14.38
N ARG A 71 -5.26 16.06 -14.19
CA ARG A 71 -3.89 16.39 -14.66
C ARG A 71 -2.80 16.20 -13.59
N ARG A 72 -3.13 15.62 -12.44
CA ARG A 72 -2.17 15.49 -11.32
C ARG A 72 -1.16 14.39 -11.63
N THR A 73 0.11 14.69 -11.41
CA THR A 73 1.17 13.68 -11.45
C THR A 73 1.22 12.97 -10.10
N ILE A 74 1.14 11.64 -10.09
CA ILE A 74 1.38 10.86 -8.89
C ILE A 74 2.88 10.57 -8.83
N GLU A 75 3.52 11.04 -7.76
CA GLU A 75 4.89 10.68 -7.44
C GLU A 75 4.93 9.25 -6.86
N PRO A 76 5.88 8.39 -7.27
CA PRO A 76 5.99 7.01 -6.78
C PRO A 76 6.56 6.94 -5.35
N ILE A 77 5.84 7.52 -4.40
CA ILE A 77 6.24 7.66 -2.99
C ILE A 77 5.08 7.31 -2.06
N VAL A 78 5.35 6.44 -1.09
CA VAL A 78 4.38 6.07 -0.05
C VAL A 78 4.28 7.19 0.98
N LYS A 79 3.33 8.12 0.77
CA LYS A 79 3.01 9.22 1.70
C LYS A 79 2.01 8.83 2.79
N TYR A 80 1.09 7.91 2.46
CA TYR A 80 -0.02 7.53 3.33
C TYR A 80 0.15 6.09 3.80
N GLU A 81 -0.39 5.13 3.05
CA GLU A 81 -0.42 3.72 3.41
C GLU A 81 -0.02 2.86 2.21
N ALA A 82 0.80 1.85 2.45
CA ALA A 82 0.99 0.72 1.56
C ALA A 82 0.93 -0.59 2.34
N ILE A 83 0.13 -1.53 1.82
CA ILE A 83 -0.07 -2.88 2.35
C ILE A 83 0.59 -3.87 1.39
N PHE A 84 1.25 -4.88 1.97
CA PHE A 84 1.91 -5.96 1.26
C PHE A 84 1.37 -7.29 1.73
N GLU A 85 0.62 -7.95 0.84
CA GLU A 85 0.02 -9.26 1.09
C GLU A 85 0.74 -10.33 0.28
N LYS A 86 1.04 -11.44 0.93
CA LYS A 86 1.53 -12.61 0.22
C LYS A 86 0.33 -13.40 -0.31
N ILE A 87 0.26 -13.58 -1.63
CA ILE A 87 -0.77 -14.42 -2.25
C ILE A 87 -0.32 -15.88 -2.23
N ASP A 88 0.91 -16.12 -2.69
CA ASP A 88 1.59 -17.42 -2.68
C ASP A 88 3.12 -17.22 -2.73
N ASP A 89 3.90 -18.30 -2.78
CA ASP A 89 5.38 -18.24 -2.82
C ASP A 89 5.95 -17.53 -4.06
N ASN A 90 5.15 -17.38 -5.12
CA ASN A 90 5.54 -16.73 -6.36
C ASN A 90 5.00 -15.32 -6.54
N LYS A 91 4.10 -14.87 -5.66
CA LYS A 91 3.35 -13.64 -5.90
C LYS A 91 2.99 -12.90 -4.61
N PHE A 92 3.35 -11.63 -4.58
CA PHE A 92 2.93 -10.66 -3.57
C PHE A 92 2.07 -9.59 -4.21
N LEU A 93 1.09 -9.10 -3.47
CA LEU A 93 0.24 -7.97 -3.79
C LEU A 93 0.72 -6.76 -3.00
N MET A 94 0.95 -5.65 -3.69
CA MET A 94 1.13 -4.34 -3.07
C MET A 94 -0.13 -3.53 -3.33
N ILE A 95 -0.78 -3.05 -2.27
CA ILE A 95 -1.84 -2.05 -2.33
C ILE A 95 -1.26 -0.74 -1.82
N TRP A 96 -1.45 0.35 -2.55
CA TRP A 96 -0.91 1.66 -2.24
C TRP A 96 -1.99 2.72 -2.27
N THR A 97 -2.26 3.32 -1.12
CA THR A 97 -3.21 4.43 -0.97
C THR A 97 -2.52 5.73 -1.38
N ILE A 98 -2.95 6.28 -2.52
CA ILE A 98 -2.41 7.53 -3.09
C ILE A 98 -3.17 8.77 -2.63
N ARG A 99 -4.41 8.58 -2.14
CA ARG A 99 -5.23 9.60 -1.49
C ARG A 99 -6.02 8.90 -0.39
N PRO A 100 -5.87 9.26 0.89
CA PRO A 100 -6.71 8.70 1.94
C PRO A 100 -8.12 9.32 1.85
N ASP A 101 -9.10 8.71 2.53
CA ASP A 101 -10.38 9.38 2.68
C ASP A 101 -10.24 10.60 3.62
N GLY A 102 -11.22 11.50 3.61
CA GLY A 102 -11.11 12.72 4.39
C GLY A 102 -11.11 12.52 5.91
N ARG A 103 -11.43 11.32 6.43
CA ARG A 103 -11.30 11.01 7.87
C ARG A 103 -9.85 10.89 8.30
N TYR A 104 -8.90 10.78 7.37
CA TYR A 104 -7.48 10.86 7.69
C TYR A 104 -7.09 12.17 8.41
N TRP A 105 -7.83 13.25 8.14
CA TRP A 105 -7.66 14.56 8.76
C TRP A 105 -8.54 14.77 10.00
N MET A 106 -9.38 13.80 10.32
CA MET A 106 -10.28 13.87 11.46
C MET A 106 -9.48 13.75 12.75
N ASP A 107 -9.67 14.68 13.68
CA ASP A 107 -9.06 14.62 14.99
C ASP A 107 -9.74 13.56 15.89
N SER A 108 -9.18 13.38 17.10
CA SER A 108 -9.69 12.44 18.09
C SER A 108 -11.10 12.75 18.61
N PHE A 109 -11.64 13.93 18.31
CA PHE A 109 -13.01 14.34 18.67
C PHE A 109 -13.99 14.23 17.50
N GLY A 110 -13.53 13.76 16.33
CA GLY A 110 -14.38 13.58 15.15
C GLY A 110 -14.53 14.83 14.28
N PHE A 111 -13.72 15.87 14.48
CA PHE A 111 -13.75 17.11 13.69
C PHE A 111 -12.64 17.13 12.64
N GLY A 112 -12.82 17.90 11.57
CA GLY A 112 -11.79 18.08 10.53
C GLY A 112 -11.80 17.02 9.42
N ALA A 113 -12.79 16.12 9.40
CA ALA A 113 -13.00 15.23 8.26
C ALA A 113 -13.32 16.04 7.00
N GLU A 114 -12.65 15.71 5.90
CA GLU A 114 -12.98 16.22 4.56
C GLU A 114 -13.93 15.27 3.83
N ASP A 115 -14.63 15.76 2.82
CA ASP A 115 -15.48 14.92 1.97
C ASP A 115 -14.71 14.45 0.73
N TYR A 116 -13.74 13.56 0.97
CA TYR A 116 -12.96 12.93 -0.09
C TYR A 116 -12.97 11.42 0.08
N GLU A 117 -13.16 10.71 -1.03
CA GLU A 117 -13.00 9.26 -1.08
C GLU A 117 -11.52 8.87 -1.13
N SER A 118 -11.18 7.77 -0.46
CA SER A 118 -9.87 7.16 -0.63
C SER A 118 -9.70 6.64 -2.04
N LEU A 119 -8.47 6.68 -2.53
CA LEU A 119 -8.05 6.15 -3.82
C LEU A 119 -6.82 5.29 -3.58
N SER A 120 -6.96 4.00 -3.85
CA SER A 120 -5.88 3.03 -3.71
C SER A 120 -5.62 2.35 -5.04
N LEU A 121 -4.35 2.07 -5.28
CA LEU A 121 -3.84 1.36 -6.44
C LEU A 121 -3.27 0.01 -6.00
N TYR A 122 -3.11 -0.91 -6.95
CA TYR A 122 -2.42 -2.17 -6.68
C TYR A 122 -1.47 -2.58 -7.80
N THR A 123 -0.50 -3.41 -7.45
CA THR A 123 0.38 -4.14 -8.38
C THR A 123 0.82 -5.47 -7.76
N TYR A 124 1.51 -6.30 -8.53
CA TYR A 124 2.10 -7.54 -8.07
C TYR A 124 3.61 -7.54 -8.14
N ILE A 125 4.24 -8.28 -7.22
CA ILE A 125 5.67 -8.52 -7.15
C ILE A 125 5.91 -10.03 -7.27
N ASP A 126 6.84 -10.44 -8.14
CA ASP A 126 7.18 -11.86 -8.37
C ASP A 126 8.14 -12.42 -7.31
N SER A 127 8.47 -13.72 -7.41
CA SER A 127 9.46 -14.38 -6.54
C SER A 127 10.91 -13.91 -6.70
N ASN A 128 11.18 -12.94 -7.58
CA ASN A 128 12.47 -12.29 -7.75
C ASN A 128 12.45 -10.83 -7.27
N GLY A 129 11.34 -10.36 -6.69
CA GLY A 129 11.18 -8.98 -6.23
C GLY A 129 10.89 -7.97 -7.33
N ASN A 130 10.46 -8.41 -8.51
CA ASN A 130 10.14 -7.52 -9.64
C ASN A 130 8.65 -7.24 -9.71
N PHE A 131 8.30 -5.99 -9.96
CA PHE A 131 6.94 -5.64 -10.33
C PHE A 131 6.56 -6.34 -11.64
N THR A 132 5.46 -7.06 -11.66
CA THR A 132 5.00 -7.79 -12.85
C THR A 132 4.06 -6.98 -13.72
N MET A 133 3.62 -5.82 -13.23
CA MET A 133 2.67 -4.95 -13.93
C MET A 133 2.73 -3.50 -13.41
N PRO A 134 2.30 -2.52 -14.22
CA PRO A 134 2.00 -1.17 -13.73
C PRO A 134 0.94 -1.17 -12.64
N PHE A 135 0.89 -0.10 -11.84
CA PHE A 135 -0.16 0.10 -10.85
C PHE A 135 -1.52 0.32 -11.52
N LYS A 136 -2.55 -0.37 -11.01
CA LYS A 136 -3.94 -0.26 -11.46
C LYS A 136 -4.84 0.21 -10.34
N LEU A 137 -6.00 0.76 -10.71
CA LEU A 137 -7.04 1.10 -9.74
C LEU A 137 -7.45 -0.14 -8.93
N TYR A 138 -7.37 -0.05 -7.61
CA TYR A 138 -7.81 -1.10 -6.68
C TYR A 138 -9.19 -0.78 -6.12
N SER A 139 -9.33 0.42 -5.53
CA SER A 139 -10.58 0.84 -4.91
C SER A 139 -10.71 2.35 -4.87
N ILE A 140 -11.96 2.80 -4.96
CA ILE A 140 -12.40 4.15 -4.62
C ILE A 140 -13.47 4.00 -3.54
N GLY A 141 -13.37 4.77 -2.46
CA GLY A 141 -14.41 4.81 -1.44
C GLY A 141 -13.90 5.19 -0.05
N TYR A 142 -14.76 5.18 0.95
CA TYR A 142 -14.42 5.60 2.31
C TYR A 142 -13.76 4.45 3.10
N GLN A 143 -12.56 4.68 3.65
CA GLN A 143 -11.85 3.75 4.52
C GLN A 143 -12.25 3.98 5.99
N PHE A 144 -12.82 2.97 6.64
CA PHE A 144 -13.08 3.04 8.07
C PHE A 144 -11.78 2.86 8.85
N TYR A 145 -11.13 3.96 9.22
CA TYR A 145 -9.99 3.97 10.13
C TYR A 145 -10.46 3.67 11.58
N GLY A 146 -10.77 2.41 11.85
CA GLY A 146 -10.86 1.82 13.19
C GLY A 146 -12.20 1.95 13.94
N ASP A 147 -13.08 0.97 13.78
CA ASP A 147 -13.55 0.10 14.87
C ASP A 147 -14.14 -1.18 14.27
N CYS A 148 -14.05 -2.32 14.95
CA CYS A 148 -14.57 -3.60 14.49
C CYS A 148 -16.06 -3.53 14.14
N ARG A 149 -16.44 -3.38 12.86
CA ARG A 149 -17.76 -3.75 12.29
C ARG A 149 -17.76 -3.71 10.75
N LEU A 150 -17.68 -4.92 10.19
CA LEU A 150 -18.24 -5.48 8.95
C LEU A 150 -18.54 -4.60 7.71
N SER A 151 -18.12 -5.22 6.59
CA SER A 151 -18.68 -5.20 5.22
C SER A 151 -18.64 -3.87 4.45
N GLY A 152 -17.55 -3.68 3.70
CA GLY A 152 -17.62 -3.08 2.37
C GLY A 152 -17.45 -4.19 1.34
N ASP A 153 -18.31 -4.19 0.31
CA ASP A 153 -18.23 -5.14 -0.79
C ASP A 153 -16.90 -4.96 -1.53
N LYS A 154 -16.11 -6.03 -1.55
CA LYS A 154 -14.94 -6.18 -2.42
C LYS A 154 -15.47 -6.52 -3.81
N ILE A 155 -15.01 -5.78 -4.82
CA ILE A 155 -15.27 -6.12 -6.23
C ILE A 155 -14.57 -7.43 -6.56
#